data_AF-A0A2N1R2N8-F1
#
_entry.id   AF-A0A2N1R2N8-F1
#
_cell.length_a   1.000
_cell.length_b   1.000
_cell.length_c   1.000
_cell.angle_alpha   90.00
_cell.angle_beta   90.00
_cell.angle_gamma   90.00
#
_symmetry.space_group_name_H-M   'P 1'
#
loop_
_entity.id
_entity.type
_entity.pdbx_description
1 polymer ?
#
loop_
_entity_poly.entity_id
_entity_poly.type
_entity_poly.pdbx_seq_one_letter_code
_entity_poly.pdbx_strand_id
1 'polypeptide(L)'
;MQKPGISCQIELFLDYRASPRVHFHPIMRRIPLYFICAGLELARYFALVQASGSFAAASLSTPQVLRLVAAPNALFAVAFFFLGFDGNRYESYHPLLIVGKLVALFSGIIALPRLFGLGGNPEPAIAATFAILGVTLWDAASVVILAFKRRSTPDGTARPDGQPAPGEPELVELD
;
A
#
# COMPACT_ATOMS: atom_id res chain seq x y z
N MET A 1 38.03 -21.22 -63.29
CA MET A 1 36.58 -21.07 -63.07
C MET A 1 36.10 -22.28 -62.27
N GLN A 2 35.85 -22.11 -60.98
CA GLN A 2 35.28 -23.16 -60.12
C GLN A 2 34.57 -22.46 -58.96
N LYS A 3 33.23 -22.49 -58.95
CA LYS A 3 32.39 -22.11 -57.81
C LYS A 3 31.74 -23.40 -57.29
N PRO A 4 32.07 -23.88 -56.08
CA PRO A 4 31.17 -24.71 -55.32
C PRO A 4 30.23 -23.81 -54.54
N GLY A 5 28.96 -23.83 -54.94
CA GLY A 5 27.87 -23.16 -54.27
C GLY A 5 27.10 -24.10 -53.33
N ILE A 6 26.55 -23.48 -52.30
CA ILE A 6 25.25 -23.81 -51.68
C ILE A 6 25.19 -25.17 -50.97
N SER A 7 25.85 -25.25 -49.81
CA SER A 7 25.55 -26.24 -48.77
C SER A 7 25.86 -25.66 -47.39
N CYS A 8 25.10 -24.66 -46.94
CA CYS A 8 25.07 -24.29 -45.52
C CYS A 8 23.99 -23.25 -45.20
N GLN A 9 22.70 -23.55 -45.40
CA GLN A 9 21.66 -22.62 -44.92
C GLN A 9 20.32 -23.27 -44.54
N ILE A 10 20.30 -24.57 -44.23
CA ILE A 10 19.06 -25.26 -43.80
C ILE A 10 19.13 -25.74 -42.33
N GLU A 11 20.28 -25.69 -41.65
CA GLU A 11 20.35 -26.09 -40.24
C GLU A 11 20.08 -24.96 -39.22
N LEU A 12 19.91 -23.72 -39.68
CA LEU A 12 19.62 -22.59 -38.79
C LEU A 12 18.12 -22.43 -38.45
N PHE A 13 17.34 -23.52 -38.53
CA PHE A 13 15.94 -23.54 -38.10
C PHE A 13 15.68 -24.50 -36.93
N LEU A 14 16.71 -25.21 -36.46
CA LEU A 14 16.61 -26.19 -35.37
C LEU A 14 17.34 -25.80 -34.08
N ASP A 15 17.88 -24.58 -34.01
CA ASP A 15 18.45 -24.04 -32.76
C ASP A 15 17.48 -23.08 -32.06
N TYR A 16 16.16 -23.38 -32.13
CA TYR A 16 15.20 -22.84 -31.17
C TYR A 16 15.34 -23.61 -29.85
N ARG A 17 16.51 -23.41 -29.24
CA ARG A 17 16.91 -23.98 -27.97
C ARG A 17 15.94 -23.48 -26.90
N ALA A 18 15.20 -24.43 -26.36
CA ALA A 18 14.25 -24.26 -25.27
C ALA A 18 14.78 -23.36 -24.14
N SER A 19 14.13 -22.20 -23.94
CA SER A 19 13.87 -21.61 -22.62
C SER A 19 13.01 -20.35 -22.77
N PRO A 20 12.02 -20.14 -21.88
CA PRO A 20 12.31 -20.06 -20.46
C PRO A 20 11.74 -21.25 -19.72
N ARG A 21 12.58 -21.90 -18.91
CA ARG A 21 12.11 -22.33 -17.60
C ARG A 21 11.36 -21.13 -17.03
N VAL A 22 10.04 -21.23 -16.96
CA VAL A 22 9.26 -20.42 -16.04
C VAL A 22 9.75 -20.89 -14.68
N HIS A 23 10.87 -20.30 -14.24
CA HIS A 23 11.17 -20.19 -12.84
C HIS A 23 9.97 -19.41 -12.32
N PHE A 24 8.94 -20.15 -11.91
CA PHE A 24 8.10 -19.77 -10.79
C PHE A 24 9.08 -19.59 -9.64
N HIS A 25 9.78 -18.45 -9.65
CA HIS A 25 10.30 -17.82 -8.46
C HIS A 25 9.14 -17.95 -7.47
N PRO A 26 9.31 -18.62 -6.32
CA PRO A 26 8.20 -18.87 -5.41
C PRO A 26 7.49 -17.54 -5.19
N ILE A 27 6.32 -17.45 -5.82
CA ILE A 27 5.55 -16.23 -5.95
C ILE A 27 5.15 -15.87 -4.53
N MET A 28 5.71 -14.75 -4.10
CA MET A 28 5.31 -13.98 -2.95
C MET A 28 5.36 -14.78 -1.66
N ARG A 29 6.42 -14.54 -0.88
CA ARG A 29 6.32 -14.55 0.58
C ARG A 29 5.32 -13.45 0.97
N ARG A 30 4.02 -13.74 0.76
CA ARG A 30 2.90 -12.85 1.03
C ARG A 30 3.09 -12.39 2.45
N ILE A 31 3.18 -11.09 2.68
CA ILE A 31 3.24 -10.58 4.04
C ILE A 31 1.78 -10.55 4.52
N PRO A 32 1.32 -11.57 5.28
CA PRO A 32 -0.08 -11.63 5.70
C PRO A 32 -0.48 -10.40 6.52
N LEU A 33 0.50 -9.74 7.15
CA LEU A 33 0.29 -8.54 7.96
C LEU A 33 -0.38 -7.40 7.19
N TYR A 34 -0.05 -7.17 5.92
CA TYR A 34 -0.69 -6.08 5.15
C TYR A 34 -2.15 -6.38 4.84
N PHE A 35 -2.49 -7.65 4.55
CA PHE A 35 -3.88 -8.06 4.38
C PHE A 35 -4.67 -7.99 5.69
N ILE A 36 -4.06 -8.35 6.82
CA ILE A 36 -4.66 -8.17 8.14
C ILE A 36 -4.92 -6.69 8.42
N CYS A 37 -3.95 -5.82 8.14
CA CYS A 37 -4.11 -4.37 8.29
C CYS A 37 -5.22 -3.83 7.38
N ALA A 38 -5.26 -4.25 6.12
CA ALA A 38 -6.32 -3.88 5.17
C ALA A 38 -7.71 -4.30 5.66
N GLY A 39 -7.84 -5.54 6.16
CA GLY A 39 -9.08 -6.04 6.74
C GLY A 39 -9.53 -5.24 7.96
N LEU A 40 -8.61 -4.87 8.85
CA LEU A 40 -8.91 -4.06 10.03
C LEU A 40 -9.33 -2.63 9.68
N GLU A 41 -8.67 -1.99 8.71
CA GLU A 41 -9.09 -0.67 8.20
C GLU A 41 -10.48 -0.71 7.56
N LEU A 42 -10.77 -1.79 6.81
CA LEU A 42 -12.09 -1.99 6.20
C LEU A 42 -13.17 -2.21 7.26
N ALA A 43 -12.90 -3.01 8.28
CA ALA A 43 -13.80 -3.20 9.42
C ALA A 43 -14.08 -1.87 10.14
N ARG A 44 -13.05 -1.04 10.34
CA ARG A 44 -13.19 0.30 10.92
C ARG A 44 -14.05 1.22 10.05
N TYR A 45 -13.84 1.22 8.74
CA TYR A 45 -14.71 1.96 7.80
C TYR A 45 -16.17 1.54 7.94
N PHE A 46 -16.47 0.24 7.89
CA PHE A 46 -17.83 -0.26 8.04
C PHE A 46 -18.44 0.09 9.40
N ALA A 47 -17.67 -0.01 10.49
CA ALA A 47 -18.14 0.38 11.81
C ALA A 47 -18.55 1.87 11.86
N LEU A 48 -17.75 2.76 11.27
CA LEU A 48 -18.05 4.20 11.21
C LEU A 48 -19.25 4.51 10.31
N VAL A 49 -19.38 3.83 9.18
CA VAL A 49 -20.54 3.99 8.29
C VAL A 49 -21.82 3.49 8.98
N GLN A 50 -21.77 2.34 9.66
CA GLN A 50 -22.92 1.83 10.42
C GLN A 50 -23.29 2.78 11.57
N ALA A 51 -22.29 3.29 12.31
CA ALA A 51 -22.52 4.30 13.34
C ALA A 51 -23.18 5.56 12.77
N SER A 52 -22.80 5.99 11.55
CA SER A 52 -23.41 7.15 10.88
C SER A 52 -24.90 6.99 10.60
N GLY A 53 -25.37 5.76 10.37
CA GLY A 53 -26.79 5.44 10.20
C GLY A 53 -27.60 5.75 11.46
N SER A 54 -27.03 5.47 12.64
CA SER A 54 -27.64 5.76 13.94
C SER A 54 -27.87 7.26 14.16
N PHE A 55 -26.98 8.10 13.62
CA PHE A 55 -27.08 9.56 13.73
C PHE A 55 -27.98 10.21 12.68
N ALA A 56 -28.40 9.49 11.63
CA ALA A 56 -29.30 10.00 10.61
C ALA A 56 -30.68 10.38 11.16
N ALA A 57 -31.09 9.75 12.26
CA ALA A 57 -32.32 10.10 12.97
C ALA A 57 -32.25 11.42 13.74
N ALA A 58 -31.04 11.88 14.10
CA ALA A 58 -30.83 13.06 14.95
C ALA A 58 -30.56 14.35 14.15
N SER A 59 -30.01 14.23 12.94
CA SER A 59 -29.76 15.37 12.05
C SER A 59 -29.49 14.89 10.62
N LEU A 60 -30.01 15.62 9.63
CA LEU A 60 -29.88 15.30 8.21
C LEU A 60 -28.44 15.48 7.67
N SER A 61 -27.60 16.31 8.31
CA SER A 61 -26.23 16.61 7.85
C SER A 61 -25.16 15.74 8.51
N THR A 62 -25.41 15.22 9.70
CA THR A 62 -24.47 14.40 10.48
C THR A 62 -23.99 13.13 9.77
N PRO A 63 -24.83 12.39 9.00
CA PRO A 63 -24.39 11.19 8.28
C PRO A 63 -23.37 11.48 7.18
N GLN A 64 -23.49 12.61 6.49
CA GLN A 64 -22.55 12.99 5.42
C GLN A 64 -21.16 13.31 5.99
N VAL A 65 -21.12 14.06 7.09
CA VAL A 65 -19.87 14.39 7.77
C VAL A 65 -19.18 13.14 8.31
N LEU A 66 -19.93 12.22 8.92
CA LEU A 66 -19.37 10.95 9.42
C LEU A 66 -18.81 10.07 8.29
N ARG A 67 -19.48 10.02 7.13
CA ARG A 67 -18.96 9.31 5.95
C ARG A 67 -17.69 9.96 5.40
N LEU A 68 -17.62 11.28 5.39
CA LEU A 68 -16.42 12.02 4.99
C LEU A 68 -15.26 11.73 5.94
N VAL A 69 -15.52 11.68 7.25
CA VAL A 69 -14.54 11.30 8.28
C VAL A 69 -14.14 9.83 8.19
N ALA A 70 -15.02 8.96 7.70
CA ALA A 70 -14.73 7.54 7.50
C ALA A 70 -13.91 7.26 6.22
N ALA A 71 -14.01 8.12 5.20
CA ALA A 71 -13.39 7.92 3.89
C ALA A 71 -11.87 7.65 3.90
N PRO A 72 -11.06 8.31 4.76
CA PRO A 72 -9.64 7.99 4.90
C PRO A 72 -9.37 6.53 5.26
N ASN A 73 -10.23 5.89 6.07
CA ASN A 73 -10.03 4.47 6.46
C ASN A 73 -10.22 3.53 5.27
N ALA A 74 -11.14 3.83 4.35
CA ALA A 74 -11.29 3.06 3.11
C ALA A 74 -10.04 3.22 2.21
N LEU A 75 -9.50 4.43 2.11
CA LEU A 75 -8.25 4.68 1.37
C LEU A 75 -7.06 3.94 2.00
N PHE A 76 -6.95 3.90 3.33
CA PHE A 76 -5.92 3.11 4.01
C PHE A 76 -6.08 1.61 3.78
N ALA A 77 -7.31 1.09 3.81
CA ALA A 77 -7.58 -0.32 3.50
C ALA A 77 -7.08 -0.69 2.10
N VAL A 78 -7.39 0.14 1.09
CA VAL A 78 -6.97 -0.06 -0.29
C VAL A 78 -5.44 0.03 -0.43
N ALA A 79 -4.81 1.02 0.21
CA ALA A 79 -3.36 1.17 0.20
C ALA A 79 -2.64 -0.04 0.83
N PHE A 80 -3.13 -0.54 1.98
CA PHE A 80 -2.61 -1.76 2.59
C PHE A 80 -2.84 -2.99 1.71
N PHE A 81 -3.99 -3.08 1.04
CA PHE A 81 -4.29 -4.18 0.12
C PHE A 81 -3.30 -4.22 -1.04
N PHE A 82 -3.06 -3.08 -1.70
CA PHE A 82 -2.08 -3.00 -2.79
C PHE A 82 -0.66 -3.32 -2.31
N LEU A 83 -0.27 -2.82 -1.15
CA LEU A 83 1.04 -3.10 -0.56
C LEU A 83 1.19 -4.58 -0.15
N GLY A 84 0.09 -5.26 0.19
CA GLY A 84 0.05 -6.70 0.42
C GLY A 84 0.10 -7.53 -0.85
N PHE A 85 -0.43 -7.02 -1.96
CA PHE A 85 -0.41 -7.67 -3.28
C PHE A 85 0.96 -7.60 -3.93
N ASP A 86 1.55 -6.40 -4.03
CA ASP A 86 2.89 -6.20 -4.60
C ASP A 86 3.60 -5.03 -3.91
N GLY A 87 4.38 -5.35 -2.88
CA GLY A 87 5.06 -4.34 -2.07
C GLY A 87 6.05 -3.47 -2.87
N ASN A 88 6.69 -4.01 -3.92
CA ASN A 88 7.69 -3.29 -4.70
C ASN A 88 7.02 -2.30 -5.67
N ARG A 89 5.97 -2.74 -6.37
CA ARG A 89 5.24 -1.89 -7.31
C ARG A 89 4.52 -0.73 -6.62
N TYR A 90 4.10 -0.93 -5.38
CA TYR A 90 3.25 -0.01 -4.63
C TYR A 90 3.96 0.67 -3.45
N GLU A 91 5.30 0.70 -3.42
CA GLU A 91 6.06 1.38 -2.37
C GLU A 91 5.69 2.87 -2.24
N SER A 92 5.26 3.53 -3.31
CA SER A 92 4.84 4.94 -3.27
C SER A 92 3.67 5.20 -2.32
N TYR A 93 2.90 4.18 -1.92
CA TYR A 93 1.81 4.33 -0.93
C TYR A 93 2.29 4.32 0.52
N HIS A 94 3.51 3.86 0.82
CA HIS A 94 4.07 3.84 2.18
C HIS A 94 4.09 5.22 2.86
N PRO A 95 4.66 6.29 2.25
CA PRO A 95 4.67 7.60 2.89
C PRO A 95 3.26 8.14 3.13
N LEU A 96 2.33 7.87 2.21
CA LEU A 96 0.93 8.28 2.37
C LEU A 96 0.27 7.58 3.57
N LEU A 97 0.51 6.27 3.73
CA LEU A 97 0.03 5.50 4.88
C LEU A 97 0.63 6.02 6.20
N ILE A 98 1.93 6.32 6.22
CA ILE A 98 2.61 6.84 7.42
C ILE A 98 2.01 8.19 7.81
N VAL A 99 1.93 9.14 6.88
CA VAL A 99 1.39 10.48 7.15
C VAL A 99 -0.06 10.38 7.61
N GLY A 100 -0.88 9.58 6.92
CA GLY A 100 -2.28 9.38 7.29
C GLY A 100 -2.45 8.79 8.69
N LYS A 101 -1.64 7.79 9.05
CA LYS A 101 -1.65 7.18 10.38
C LYS A 101 -1.13 8.10 11.47
N LEU A 102 -0.13 8.93 11.19
CA LEU A 102 0.36 9.94 12.13
C LEU A 102 -0.70 11.00 12.43
N VAL A 103 -1.43 11.46 11.40
CA VAL A 103 -2.55 12.39 11.57
C VAL A 103 -3.66 11.76 12.42
N ALA A 104 -4.01 10.49 12.16
CA ALA A 104 -5.00 9.76 12.95
C ALA A 104 -4.55 9.59 14.41
N LEU A 105 -3.30 9.21 14.63
CA LEU A 105 -2.71 9.06 15.96
C LEU A 105 -2.71 10.39 16.74
N PHE A 106 -2.29 11.49 16.08
CA PHE A 106 -2.28 12.81 16.68
C PHE A 106 -3.69 13.28 17.05
N SER A 107 -4.68 13.02 16.19
CA SER A 107 -6.09 13.28 16.48
C SER A 107 -6.59 12.49 17.69
N GLY A 108 -6.22 11.20 17.79
CA GLY A 108 -6.53 10.36 18.95
C GLY A 108 -5.92 10.88 20.26
N ILE A 109 -4.66 11.32 20.23
CA ILE A 109 -3.97 11.92 21.38
C ILE A 109 -4.68 13.20 21.85
N ILE A 110 -5.12 14.06 20.93
CA ILE A 110 -5.88 15.28 21.26
C ILE A 110 -7.27 14.94 21.82
N ALA A 111 -7.88 13.84 21.36
CA ALA A 111 -9.17 13.38 21.86
C ALA A 111 -9.08 12.74 23.26
N LEU A 112 -7.92 12.19 23.63
CA LEU A 112 -7.70 11.47 24.90
C LEU A 112 -8.09 12.28 26.15
N PRO A 113 -7.63 13.54 26.35
CA PRO A 113 -7.95 14.33 27.53
C PRO A 113 -9.46 14.53 27.74
N ARG A 114 -10.22 14.65 26.64
CA ARG A 114 -11.68 14.80 26.70
C ARG A 114 -12.37 13.54 27.23
N LEU A 115 -11.79 12.36 27.00
CA LEU A 115 -12.31 11.09 27.52
C LEU A 115 -12.01 10.88 29.00
N PHE A 116 -10.90 11.42 29.50
CA PHE A 116 -10.56 11.42 30.92
C PHE A 116 -11.29 12.51 31.71
N GLY A 117 -12.23 13.23 31.09
CA GLY A 117 -13.04 14.25 31.77
C GLY A 117 -12.28 15.54 32.10
N LEU A 118 -11.11 15.80 31.48
CA LEU A 118 -10.30 17.03 31.69
C LEU A 118 -10.95 18.30 31.11
N GLY A 119 -12.28 18.37 30.99
CA GLY A 119 -12.99 19.49 30.35
C GLY A 119 -14.50 19.59 30.58
N GLY A 120 -15.10 18.80 31.48
CA GLY A 120 -16.51 18.95 31.91
C GLY A 120 -17.53 18.00 31.25
N ASN A 121 -18.45 17.50 32.09
CA ASN A 121 -19.48 16.46 31.90
C ASN A 121 -18.94 15.03 31.62
N PRO A 122 -18.78 14.21 32.67
CA PRO A 122 -18.34 12.83 32.56
C PRO A 122 -19.53 11.92 32.24
N GLU A 123 -19.89 11.80 30.96
CA GLU A 123 -20.59 10.60 30.52
C GLU A 123 -20.08 10.10 29.16
N PRO A 124 -18.78 9.78 29.01
CA PRO A 124 -18.40 8.88 27.95
C PRO A 124 -18.95 7.49 28.32
N ALA A 125 -19.88 6.98 27.52
CA ALA A 125 -20.25 5.57 27.58
C ALA A 125 -18.96 4.74 27.56
N ILE A 126 -18.74 3.86 28.54
CA ILE A 126 -17.50 3.07 28.72
C ILE A 126 -17.00 2.45 27.40
N ALA A 127 -17.94 2.02 26.54
CA ALA A 127 -17.66 1.51 25.20
C ALA A 127 -16.94 2.52 24.27
N ALA A 128 -17.29 3.81 24.30
CA ALA A 128 -16.65 4.85 23.50
C ALA A 128 -15.19 5.08 23.92
N THR A 129 -14.91 5.05 25.23
CA THR A 129 -13.53 5.16 25.76
C THR A 129 -12.67 3.99 25.28
N PHE A 130 -13.16 2.75 25.40
CA PHE A 130 -12.43 1.58 24.90
C PHE A 130 -12.26 1.60 23.38
N ALA A 131 -13.26 2.08 22.64
CA ALA A 131 -13.16 2.23 21.19
C ALA A 131 -12.05 3.22 20.80
N ILE A 132 -11.99 4.40 21.43
CA ILE A 132 -10.98 5.41 21.09
C ILE A 132 -9.57 4.97 21.53
N LEU A 133 -9.43 4.33 22.69
CA LEU A 133 -8.15 3.75 23.11
C LEU A 133 -7.69 2.65 22.13
N GLY A 134 -8.60 1.73 21.76
CA GLY A 134 -8.31 0.69 20.78
C GLY A 134 -7.93 1.28 19.42
N VAL A 135 -8.59 2.37 19.01
CA VAL A 135 -8.29 3.07 17.76
C VAL A 135 -6.90 3.66 17.76
N THR A 136 -6.57 4.37 18.83
CA THR A 136 -5.29 5.06 19.03
C THR A 136 -4.14 4.06 19.13
N LEU A 137 -4.36 2.97 19.86
CA LEU A 137 -3.38 1.88 19.99
C LEU A 137 -3.12 1.19 18.65
N TRP A 138 -4.17 0.95 17.87
CA TRP A 138 -4.04 0.39 16.51
C TRP A 138 -3.29 1.32 15.57
N ASP A 139 -3.55 2.63 15.62
CA ASP A 139 -2.84 3.60 14.78
C ASP A 139 -1.35 3.67 15.16
N ALA A 140 -1.02 3.62 16.46
CA ALA A 140 0.36 3.52 16.92
C ALA A 140 1.03 2.22 16.43
N ALA A 141 0.36 1.07 16.57
CA ALA A 141 0.87 -0.21 16.09
C ALA A 141 1.11 -0.20 14.58
N SER A 142 0.19 0.40 13.81
CA SER A 142 0.30 0.53 12.35
C SER A 142 1.50 1.38 11.94
N VAL A 143 1.73 2.53 12.59
CA VAL A 143 2.91 3.37 12.35
C VAL A 143 4.20 2.60 12.62
N VAL A 144 4.23 1.85 13.73
CA VAL A 144 5.38 1.02 14.12
C VAL A 144 5.66 -0.06 13.06
N ILE A 145 4.63 -0.79 12.61
CA ILE A 145 4.76 -1.82 11.57
C ILE A 145 5.30 -1.22 10.26
N LEU A 146 4.78 -0.06 9.85
CA LEU A 146 5.24 0.64 8.65
C LEU A 146 6.69 1.12 8.79
N ALA A 147 7.07 1.69 9.94
CA ALA A 147 8.40 2.22 10.20
C ALA A 147 9.48 1.13 10.20
N PHE A 148 9.21 -0.03 10.82
CA PHE A 148 10.19 -1.12 10.89
C PHE A 148 10.38 -1.84 9.56
N LYS A 149 9.33 -1.93 8.73
CA LYS A 149 9.45 -2.56 7.40
C LYS A 149 10.19 -1.71 6.38
N ARG A 150 10.08 -0.38 6.46
CA ARG A 150 10.79 0.53 5.55
C ARG A 150 12.32 0.43 5.67
N ARG A 151 12.84 0.02 6.83
CA ARG A 151 14.29 -0.18 7.03
C ARG A 151 14.86 -1.42 6.35
N SER A 152 14.04 -2.31 5.80
CA SER A 152 14.50 -3.54 5.16
C SER A 152 14.77 -3.41 3.66
N THR A 153 14.58 -2.23 3.07
CA THR A 153 15.00 -1.94 1.69
C THR A 153 16.33 -1.19 1.78
N PRO A 154 17.50 -1.84 1.56
CA PRO A 154 18.76 -1.12 1.44
C PRO A 154 18.66 -0.26 0.17
N ASP A 155 19.01 1.02 0.31
CA ASP A 155 19.28 1.90 -0.83
C ASP A 155 20.23 1.19 -1.80
N GLY A 156 19.68 0.83 -2.95
CA GLY A 156 20.40 0.11 -3.99
C GLY A 156 19.56 0.13 -5.25
N THR A 157 19.78 1.17 -6.06
CA THR A 157 19.42 1.23 -7.48
C THR A 157 17.93 1.16 -7.84
N ALA A 158 17.13 2.14 -7.36
CA ALA A 158 15.95 2.56 -8.10
C ALA A 158 16.41 3.26 -9.40
N ARG A 159 16.76 2.47 -10.42
CA ARG A 159 16.91 2.94 -11.79
C ARG A 159 15.50 3.31 -12.27
N PRO A 160 15.24 4.53 -12.73
CA PRO A 160 13.95 4.85 -13.31
C PRO A 160 13.81 4.04 -14.61
N ASP A 161 12.86 3.10 -14.64
CA ASP A 161 12.50 2.24 -15.79
C ASP A 161 11.91 3.03 -16.98
N GLY A 162 12.24 4.32 -17.10
CA GLY A 162 11.80 5.21 -18.19
C GLY A 162 12.93 5.79 -19.02
N GLN A 163 14.20 5.45 -18.75
CA GLN A 163 15.29 5.94 -19.57
C GLN A 163 15.47 5.01 -20.78
N PRO A 164 15.12 5.43 -22.02
CA PRO A 164 15.46 4.65 -23.19
C PRO A 164 16.96 4.38 -23.18
N ALA A 165 17.33 3.15 -23.55
CA ALA A 165 18.72 2.75 -23.67
C ALA A 165 19.50 3.86 -24.41
N PRO A 166 20.70 4.25 -23.94
CA PRO A 166 21.54 5.15 -24.70
C PRO A 166 21.65 4.57 -26.11
N GLY A 167 21.13 5.30 -27.11
CA GLY A 167 21.22 4.87 -28.50
C GLY A 167 22.68 4.56 -28.77
N GLU A 168 22.95 3.33 -29.22
CA GLU A 168 24.28 2.99 -29.70
C GLU A 168 24.67 4.05 -30.75
N PRO A 169 25.83 4.70 -30.62
CA PRO A 169 26.23 5.70 -31.59
C PRO A 169 26.32 5.02 -32.95
N GLU A 170 25.45 5.44 -33.86
CA GLU A 170 25.49 5.05 -35.26
C GLU A 170 26.91 5.34 -35.76
N LEU A 171 27.65 4.27 -36.04
CA LEU A 171 29.04 4.31 -36.46
C LEU A 171 29.01 4.81 -37.90
N VAL A 172 29.07 6.13 -38.08
CA VAL A 172 29.17 6.76 -39.40
C VAL A 172 30.53 6.38 -39.98
N GLU A 173 30.51 5.43 -40.91
CA GLU A 173 31.66 5.17 -41.80
C GLU A 173 31.91 6.45 -42.59
N LEU A 174 33.06 7.08 -42.35
CA LEU A 174 33.56 8.20 -43.15
C LEU A 174 34.26 7.61 -44.38
N ASP A 175 33.58 7.69 -45.54
CA ASP A 175 34.19 7.51 -46.87
C ASP A 175 35.00 8.76 -47.29
#